data_AF-A0A375JDR6-F1
#
_entry.id   AF-A0A375JDR6-F1
#
_cell.length_a   1.000
_cell.length_b   1.000
_cell.length_c   1.000
_cell.angle_alpha   90.00
_cell.angle_beta   90.00
_cell.angle_gamma   90.00
#
_symmetry.space_group_name_H-M   'P 1'
#
loop_
_entity.id
_entity.type
_entity.pdbx_description
1 polymer ?
#
loop_
_entity_poly.entity_id
_entity_poly.type
_entity_poly.pdbx_seq_one_letter_code
_entity_poly.pdbx_strand_id
1 'polypeptide(L)'
;MPDDIFSRILGLKEKTDRATVENEYYLKRADLDDAIVTSNARLEQIYSSIFLEIERDMNARLKSFNTVVYGAQRNSSELRIRSANSYTFSSPDDTGTGKSFAGLIGFDLGMLALTRLPYIIHDSVIYKNIEVAATRRILRILSATKKKQIFLAFDEAKKFGSQTEVLIQRFTVLKLSHADLLYQRDWRTK
;
A
#
# COMPACT_ATOMS: atom_id res chain seq x y z
N MET A 1 -80.12 9.68 14.75
CA MET A 1 -79.63 8.95 15.93
C MET A 1 -78.26 9.53 16.28
N PRO A 2 -78.02 9.98 17.52
CA PRO A 2 -76.73 10.49 17.97
C PRO A 2 -75.54 9.55 17.70
N ASP A 3 -75.78 8.23 17.75
CA ASP A 3 -74.75 7.18 17.59
C ASP A 3 -74.01 7.19 16.23
N ASP A 4 -74.68 7.62 15.16
CA ASP A 4 -74.11 7.69 13.80
C ASP A 4 -73.13 8.87 13.65
N ILE A 5 -73.33 9.93 14.43
CA ILE A 5 -72.41 11.08 14.46
C ILE A 5 -71.17 10.72 15.29
N PHE A 6 -71.35 10.04 16.43
CA PHE A 6 -70.24 9.58 17.27
C PHE A 6 -69.32 8.59 16.56
N SER A 7 -69.88 7.61 15.85
CA SER A 7 -69.10 6.62 15.07
C SER A 7 -68.27 7.31 13.97
N ARG A 8 -68.84 8.31 13.29
CA ARG A 8 -68.16 9.08 12.25
C ARG A 8 -67.03 9.95 12.80
N ILE A 9 -67.25 10.59 13.96
CA ILE A 9 -66.21 11.36 14.66
C ILE A 9 -65.07 10.45 15.09
N LEU A 10 -65.37 9.27 15.66
CA LEU A 10 -64.36 8.30 16.07
C LEU A 10 -63.52 7.82 14.88
N GLY A 11 -64.16 7.47 13.77
CA GLY A 11 -63.45 7.04 12.56
C GLY A 11 -62.60 8.15 11.92
N LEU A 12 -63.03 9.43 12.01
CA LEU A 12 -62.21 10.57 11.59
C LEU A 12 -61.01 10.78 12.50
N LYS A 13 -61.17 10.61 13.81
CA LYS A 13 -60.07 10.67 14.78
C LYS A 13 -59.03 9.59 14.49
N GLU A 14 -59.46 8.34 14.31
CA GLU A 14 -58.54 7.23 13.99
C GLU A 14 -57.77 7.46 12.69
N LYS A 15 -58.42 8.00 11.66
CA LYS A 15 -57.75 8.38 10.41
C LYS A 15 -56.74 9.50 10.62
N THR A 16 -57.08 10.49 11.44
CA THR A 16 -56.19 11.62 11.76
C THR A 16 -55.00 11.14 12.57
N ASP A 17 -55.22 10.36 13.63
CA ASP A 17 -54.18 9.78 14.48
C ASP A 17 -53.22 8.91 13.63
N ARG A 18 -53.77 8.09 12.71
CA ARG A 18 -52.96 7.30 11.77
C ARG A 18 -52.11 8.19 10.85
N ALA A 19 -52.72 9.20 10.23
CA ALA A 19 -52.01 10.12 9.35
C ALA A 19 -50.92 10.91 10.09
N THR A 20 -51.16 11.29 11.36
CA THR A 20 -50.14 11.95 12.19
C THR A 20 -48.95 11.04 12.45
N VAL A 21 -49.19 9.77 12.79
CA VAL A 21 -48.13 8.78 13.01
C VAL A 21 -47.35 8.49 11.73
N GLU A 22 -48.03 8.37 10.59
CA GLU A 22 -47.39 8.18 9.28
C GLU A 22 -46.49 9.37 8.92
N ASN A 23 -46.95 10.60 9.16
CA ASN A 23 -46.15 11.80 8.96
C ASN A 23 -44.91 11.82 9.88
N GLU A 24 -45.05 11.43 11.14
CA GLU A 24 -43.91 11.33 12.06
C GLU A 24 -42.87 10.30 11.57
N TYR A 25 -43.30 9.13 11.10
CA TYR A 25 -42.38 8.13 10.55
C TYR A 25 -41.71 8.62 9.26
N TYR A 26 -42.44 9.34 8.42
CA TYR A 26 -41.88 9.94 7.22
C TYR A 26 -40.79 10.97 7.56
N LEU A 27 -41.06 11.88 8.50
CA LEU A 27 -40.08 12.87 8.95
C LEU A 27 -38.84 12.21 9.57
N LYS A 28 -39.03 11.22 10.45
CA LYS A 28 -37.91 10.45 11.03
C LYS A 28 -37.06 9.78 9.95
N ARG A 29 -37.69 9.21 8.92
CA ARG A 29 -36.97 8.61 7.80
C ARG A 29 -36.17 9.67 7.03
N ALA A 30 -36.77 10.83 6.74
CA ALA A 30 -36.09 11.92 6.05
C ALA A 30 -34.87 12.42 6.84
N ASP A 31 -35.01 12.57 8.17
CA ASP A 31 -33.91 12.97 9.05
C ASP A 31 -32.78 11.91 9.07
N LEU A 32 -33.14 10.62 9.09
CA LEU A 32 -32.16 9.53 9.02
C LEU A 32 -31.43 9.51 7.67
N ASP A 33 -32.16 9.71 6.57
CA ASP A 33 -31.58 9.76 5.23
C ASP A 33 -30.57 10.93 5.12
N ASP A 34 -30.90 12.11 5.66
CA ASP A 34 -29.98 13.26 5.72
C ASP A 34 -28.76 13.00 6.60
N ALA A 35 -28.96 12.37 7.77
CA ALA A 35 -27.88 11.99 8.66
C ALA A 35 -26.90 10.99 8.02
N ILE A 36 -27.41 10.03 7.23
CA ILE A 36 -26.60 9.07 6.48
C ILE A 36 -25.75 9.80 5.42
N VAL A 37 -26.36 10.70 4.64
CA VAL A 37 -25.66 11.48 3.61
C VAL A 37 -24.54 12.32 4.24
N THR A 38 -24.84 13.03 5.32
CA THR A 38 -23.87 13.87 6.03
C THR A 38 -22.73 13.06 6.64
N SER A 39 -23.05 11.90 7.24
CA SER A 39 -22.05 11.01 7.83
C SER A 39 -21.10 10.43 6.78
N ASN A 40 -21.65 10.00 5.63
CA ASN A 40 -20.86 9.49 4.51
C ASN A 40 -19.95 10.58 3.93
N ALA A 41 -20.45 11.81 3.76
CA ALA A 41 -19.64 12.93 3.28
C ALA A 41 -18.46 13.23 4.23
N ARG A 42 -18.70 13.21 5.55
CA ARG A 42 -17.66 13.40 6.55
C ARG A 42 -16.61 12.28 6.51
N LEU A 43 -17.05 11.04 6.35
CA LEU A 43 -16.18 9.87 6.26
C LEU A 43 -15.28 9.94 5.01
N GLU A 44 -15.82 10.33 3.85
CA GLU A 44 -15.04 10.54 2.62
C GLU A 44 -13.99 11.65 2.76
N GLN A 45 -14.32 12.74 3.47
CA GLN A 45 -13.35 13.80 3.77
C GLN A 45 -12.20 13.31 4.64
N ILE A 46 -12.50 12.51 5.68
CA ILE A 46 -11.48 11.93 6.56
C ILE A 46 -10.57 10.98 5.76
N TYR A 47 -11.15 10.10 4.94
CA TYR A 47 -10.36 9.21 4.08
C TYR A 47 -9.47 9.98 3.13
N SER A 48 -10.00 11.01 2.46
CA SER A 48 -9.25 11.85 1.54
C SER A 48 -8.04 12.50 2.21
N SER A 49 -8.20 12.99 3.44
CA SER A 49 -7.11 13.56 4.23
C SER A 49 -6.03 12.52 4.58
N ILE A 50 -6.45 11.33 5.02
CA ILE A 50 -5.52 10.25 5.37
C ILE A 50 -4.75 9.77 4.13
N PHE A 51 -5.43 9.60 2.99
CA PHE A 51 -4.78 9.18 1.75
C PHE A 51 -3.75 10.19 1.28
N LEU A 52 -4.06 11.48 1.34
CA LEU A 52 -3.12 12.54 0.97
C LEU A 52 -1.87 12.56 1.87
N GLU A 53 -2.03 12.29 3.17
CA GLU A 53 -0.91 12.15 4.10
C GLU A 53 -0.02 10.94 3.76
N ILE A 54 -0.64 9.78 3.53
CA ILE A 54 0.08 8.55 3.14
C ILE A 54 0.83 8.76 1.83
N GLU A 55 0.18 9.35 0.82
CA GLU A 55 0.80 9.66 -0.47
C GLU A 55 2.00 10.58 -0.31
N ARG A 56 1.84 11.69 0.42
CA ARG A 56 2.90 12.68 0.63
C ARG A 56 4.13 12.02 1.25
N ASP A 57 3.93 11.27 2.33
CA ASP A 57 5.02 10.69 3.10
C ASP A 57 5.72 9.56 2.33
N MET A 58 4.95 8.71 1.63
CA MET A 58 5.49 7.66 0.78
C MET A 58 6.26 8.24 -0.42
N ASN A 59 5.66 9.19 -1.14
CA ASN A 59 6.27 9.80 -2.32
C ASN A 59 7.56 10.57 -1.97
N ALA A 60 7.64 11.16 -0.77
CA ALA A 60 8.88 11.75 -0.27
C ALA A 60 10.00 10.71 -0.09
N ARG A 61 9.66 9.50 0.40
CA ARG A 61 10.62 8.38 0.53
C ARG A 61 11.04 7.86 -0.84
N LEU A 62 10.11 7.68 -1.77
CA LEU A 62 10.37 7.24 -3.14
C LEU A 62 11.28 8.21 -3.89
N LYS A 63 11.03 9.53 -3.78
CA LYS A 63 11.88 10.56 -4.37
C LYS A 63 13.30 10.55 -3.80
N SER A 64 13.43 10.38 -2.48
CA SER A 64 14.74 10.29 -1.82
C SER A 64 15.52 9.05 -2.27
N PHE A 65 14.84 7.89 -2.32
CA PHE A 65 15.41 6.64 -2.83
C PHE A 65 15.88 6.79 -4.28
N ASN A 66 15.01 7.28 -5.15
CA ASN A 66 15.29 7.45 -6.57
C ASN A 66 16.45 8.44 -6.82
N THR A 67 16.54 9.51 -6.03
CA THR A 67 17.65 10.47 -6.11
C THR A 67 19.00 9.79 -5.86
N VAL A 68 19.08 8.84 -4.93
CA VAL A 68 20.31 8.09 -4.66
C VAL A 68 20.59 7.03 -5.72
N VAL A 69 19.56 6.36 -6.24
CA VAL A 69 19.71 5.26 -7.20
C VAL A 69 19.96 5.76 -8.62
N TYR A 70 19.20 6.75 -9.10
CA TYR A 70 19.24 7.22 -10.50
C TYR A 70 19.65 8.69 -10.65
N GLY A 71 19.67 9.47 -9.57
CA GLY A 71 19.99 10.90 -9.58
C GLY A 71 18.76 11.81 -9.52
N ALA A 72 18.97 13.08 -9.19
CA ALA A 72 17.89 14.04 -8.93
C ALA A 72 17.04 14.40 -10.16
N GLN A 73 17.57 14.20 -11.37
CA GLN A 73 16.92 14.58 -12.64
C GLN A 73 15.97 13.49 -13.18
N ARG A 74 15.98 12.28 -12.60
CA ARG A 74 15.13 11.17 -13.05
C ARG A 74 13.83 11.17 -12.25
N ASN A 75 12.70 10.97 -12.93
CA ASN A 75 11.40 10.83 -12.26
C ASN A 75 11.37 9.56 -11.39
N SER A 76 10.89 9.70 -10.15
CA SER A 76 10.66 8.59 -9.23
C SER A 76 9.33 7.90 -9.51
N SER A 77 9.18 6.67 -9.04
CA SER A 77 7.84 6.08 -8.92
C SER A 77 7.00 6.85 -7.92
N GLU A 78 5.69 6.87 -8.13
CA GLU A 78 4.71 7.62 -7.36
C GLU A 78 3.53 6.72 -7.01
N LEU A 79 3.09 6.83 -5.75
CA LEU A 79 1.86 6.26 -5.24
C LEU A 79 0.75 7.32 -5.31
N ARG A 80 -0.40 6.93 -5.87
CA ARG A 80 -1.63 7.70 -5.83
C ARG A 80 -2.80 6.82 -5.41
N ILE A 81 -3.47 7.17 -4.33
CA ILE A 81 -4.60 6.49 -3.72
C ILE A 81 -5.87 7.27 -4.12
N ARG A 82 -6.68 6.69 -5.00
CA ARG A 82 -7.89 7.35 -5.53
C ARG A 82 -9.07 7.18 -4.58
N SER A 83 -9.14 6.04 -3.90
CA SER A 83 -10.19 5.66 -2.97
C SER A 83 -9.72 4.51 -2.09
N ALA A 84 -10.53 4.12 -1.09
CA ALA A 84 -10.22 3.00 -0.20
C ALA A 84 -9.95 1.66 -0.94
N ASN A 85 -10.49 1.49 -2.15
CA ASN A 85 -10.34 0.27 -2.96
C ASN A 85 -9.52 0.49 -4.25
N SER A 86 -8.92 1.66 -4.45
CA SER A 86 -8.21 1.97 -5.70
C SER A 86 -6.95 2.78 -5.45
N TYR A 87 -5.84 2.26 -5.96
CA TYR A 87 -4.57 2.98 -6.01
C TYR A 87 -3.87 2.75 -7.35
N THR A 88 -2.89 3.59 -7.64
CA THR A 88 -1.99 3.48 -8.78
C THR A 88 -0.57 3.67 -8.27
N PHE A 89 0.34 2.79 -8.68
CA PHE A 89 1.77 2.94 -8.44
C PHE A 89 2.47 2.91 -9.80
N SER A 90 3.10 4.02 -10.18
CA SER A 90 3.66 4.17 -11.53
C SER A 90 4.87 5.10 -11.55
N SER A 91 5.74 4.92 -12.55
CA SER A 91 6.86 5.82 -12.82
C SER A 91 6.49 6.73 -14.01
N PRO A 92 6.32 8.04 -13.81
CA PRO A 92 6.05 8.97 -14.91
C PRO A 92 7.16 8.90 -15.97
N ASP A 93 6.75 8.83 -17.25
CA ASP A 93 7.61 8.87 -18.44
C ASP A 93 8.59 7.69 -18.64
N ASP A 94 8.53 6.64 -17.82
CA ASP A 94 9.49 5.54 -17.87
C ASP A 94 8.88 4.22 -17.38
N THR A 95 8.37 3.44 -18.31
CA THR A 95 7.68 2.15 -18.06
C THR A 95 8.64 0.95 -18.07
N GLY A 96 9.95 1.17 -18.07
CA GLY A 96 10.94 0.11 -18.09
C GLY A 96 10.82 -0.83 -16.90
N THR A 97 10.77 -2.14 -17.16
CA THR A 97 10.62 -3.20 -16.14
C THR A 97 11.62 -3.06 -14.98
N GLY A 98 12.88 -2.72 -15.29
CA GLY A 98 13.91 -2.50 -14.27
C GLY A 98 13.62 -1.33 -13.34
N LYS A 99 13.05 -0.24 -13.85
CA LYS A 99 12.69 0.91 -13.03
C LYS A 99 11.47 0.63 -12.18
N SER A 100 10.50 -0.12 -12.69
CA SER A 100 9.36 -0.60 -11.90
C SER A 100 9.82 -1.46 -10.72
N PHE A 101 10.75 -2.39 -10.93
CA PHE A 101 11.33 -3.18 -9.84
C PHE A 101 12.13 -2.35 -8.84
N ALA A 102 12.94 -1.39 -9.30
CA ALA A 102 13.63 -0.46 -8.40
C ALA A 102 12.63 0.38 -7.59
N GLY A 103 11.54 0.84 -8.23
CA GLY A 103 10.43 1.53 -7.59
C GLY A 103 9.78 0.69 -6.49
N LEU A 104 9.52 -0.59 -6.75
CA LEU A 104 8.98 -1.53 -5.76
C LEU A 104 9.93 -1.69 -4.56
N ILE A 105 11.23 -1.85 -4.79
CA ILE A 105 12.22 -1.88 -3.70
C ILE A 105 12.19 -0.57 -2.90
N GLY A 106 12.06 0.57 -3.58
CA GLY A 106 11.91 1.87 -2.94
C GLY A 106 10.65 1.97 -2.08
N PHE A 107 9.53 1.41 -2.57
CA PHE A 107 8.27 1.32 -1.85
C PHE A 107 8.38 0.46 -0.60
N ASP A 108 8.99 -0.73 -0.71
CA ASP A 108 9.20 -1.65 0.42
C ASP A 108 10.08 -1.00 1.50
N LEU A 109 11.12 -0.26 1.11
CA LEU A 109 11.95 0.51 2.04
C LEU A 109 11.21 1.69 2.66
N GLY A 110 10.35 2.37 1.89
CA GLY A 110 9.47 3.42 2.38
C GLY A 110 8.51 2.89 3.45
N MET A 111 7.86 1.75 3.17
CA MET A 111 6.99 1.05 4.11
C MET A 111 7.75 0.61 5.36
N LEU A 112 8.93 0.01 5.19
CA LEU A 112 9.78 -0.39 6.30
C LEU A 112 10.17 0.83 7.15
N ALA A 113 10.43 1.99 6.57
CA ALA A 113 10.82 3.20 7.29
C ALA A 113 9.64 3.91 7.99
N LEU A 114 8.48 3.98 7.36
CA LEU A 114 7.33 4.77 7.83
C LEU A 114 6.44 3.99 8.82
N THR A 115 6.46 2.66 8.77
CA THR A 115 5.58 1.82 9.59
C THR A 115 6.31 1.15 10.76
N ARG A 116 5.54 0.43 11.58
CA ARG A 116 6.08 -0.42 12.66
C ARG A 116 6.60 -1.78 12.18
N LEU A 117 6.61 -2.04 10.87
CA LEU A 117 7.10 -3.30 10.30
C LEU A 117 8.57 -3.54 10.73
N PRO A 118 8.91 -4.71 11.30
CA PRO A 118 10.26 -4.96 11.81
C PRO A 118 11.25 -5.38 10.72
N TYR A 119 10.78 -6.04 9.65
CA TYR A 119 11.62 -6.56 8.58
C TYR A 119 10.91 -6.68 7.24
N ILE A 120 11.69 -6.81 6.16
CA ILE A 120 11.25 -7.20 4.81
C ILE A 120 12.08 -8.38 4.29
N ILE A 121 11.52 -9.12 3.34
CA ILE A 121 12.17 -10.26 2.68
C ILE A 121 12.00 -10.12 1.17
N HIS A 122 13.10 -10.08 0.42
CA HIS A 122 13.09 -10.00 -1.04
C HIS A 122 13.60 -11.29 -1.67
N ASP A 123 12.91 -11.77 -2.70
CA ASP A 123 13.45 -12.79 -3.59
C ASP A 123 14.41 -12.15 -4.61
N SER A 124 15.34 -12.95 -5.13
CA SER A 124 16.32 -12.63 -6.16
C SER A 124 15.70 -12.04 -7.43
N VAL A 125 14.47 -12.46 -7.79
CA VAL A 125 13.79 -12.05 -9.03
C VAL A 125 13.64 -10.52 -9.12
N ILE A 126 13.43 -9.83 -7.98
CA ILE A 126 13.24 -8.38 -7.96
C ILE A 126 14.48 -7.61 -8.44
N TYR A 127 15.67 -8.22 -8.38
CA TYR A 127 16.94 -7.57 -8.76
C TYR A 127 17.38 -7.86 -10.19
N LYS A 128 16.81 -8.88 -10.86
CA LYS A 128 17.32 -9.42 -12.14
C LYS A 128 17.22 -8.44 -13.31
N ASN A 129 16.17 -7.63 -13.35
CA ASN A 129 15.88 -6.72 -14.45
C ASN A 129 16.36 -5.28 -14.20
N ILE A 130 17.03 -5.03 -13.07
CA ILE A 130 17.54 -3.72 -12.69
C ILE A 130 18.98 -3.56 -13.22
N GLU A 131 19.29 -2.39 -13.78
CA GLU A 131 20.63 -2.07 -14.24
C GLU A 131 21.69 -2.28 -13.15
N VAL A 132 22.85 -2.84 -13.52
CA VAL A 132 23.95 -3.16 -12.58
C VAL A 132 24.33 -1.97 -11.70
N ALA A 133 24.43 -0.77 -12.28
CA ALA A 133 24.79 0.44 -11.54
C ALA A 133 23.72 0.82 -10.49
N ALA A 134 22.44 0.68 -10.84
CA ALA A 134 21.32 0.93 -9.93
C ALA A 134 21.27 -0.12 -8.81
N THR A 135 21.40 -1.41 -9.13
CA THR A 135 21.42 -2.50 -8.14
C THR A 135 22.56 -2.32 -7.13
N ARG A 136 23.75 -1.88 -7.56
CA ARG A 136 24.86 -1.55 -6.65
C ARG A 136 24.50 -0.45 -5.66
N ARG A 137 23.84 0.61 -6.12
CA ARG A 137 23.39 1.73 -5.27
C ARG A 137 22.29 1.28 -4.31
N ILE A 138 21.37 0.42 -4.77
CA ILE A 138 20.33 -0.19 -3.95
C ILE A 138 20.96 -1.02 -2.84
N LEU A 139 21.85 -1.96 -3.14
CA LEU A 139 22.52 -2.81 -2.14
C LEU A 139 23.26 -1.97 -1.09
N ARG A 140 23.87 -0.85 -1.49
CA ARG A 140 24.48 0.11 -0.56
C ARG A 140 23.44 0.72 0.40
N ILE A 141 22.28 1.16 -0.11
CA ILE A 141 21.17 1.65 0.72
C ILE A 141 20.72 0.57 1.71
N LEU A 142 20.49 -0.66 1.25
CA LEU A 142 20.05 -1.77 2.09
C LEU A 142 21.05 -2.01 3.24
N SER A 143 22.35 -2.06 2.92
CA SER A 143 23.42 -2.29 3.90
C SER A 143 23.60 -1.18 4.94
N ALA A 144 23.09 0.02 4.66
CA ALA A 144 23.13 1.16 5.57
C ALA A 144 22.01 1.11 6.61
N THR A 145 20.98 0.28 6.41
CA THR A 145 19.88 0.11 7.36
C THR A 145 20.38 -0.54 8.65
N LYS A 146 20.19 0.14 9.80
CA LYS A 146 20.69 -0.33 11.11
C LYS A 146 19.62 -0.77 12.09
N LYS A 147 18.43 -0.17 12.04
CA LYS A 147 17.37 -0.37 13.06
C LYS A 147 16.38 -1.49 12.71
N LYS A 148 16.34 -1.92 11.45
CA LYS A 148 15.36 -2.86 10.91
C LYS A 148 16.07 -3.91 10.06
N GLN A 149 15.50 -5.10 9.94
CA GLN A 149 16.14 -6.21 9.25
C GLN A 149 15.66 -6.31 7.80
N ILE A 150 16.57 -6.67 6.91
CA ILE A 150 16.28 -6.85 5.48
C ILE A 150 16.92 -8.19 5.10
N PHE A 151 16.08 -9.13 4.67
CA PHE A 151 16.52 -10.41 4.12
C PHE A 151 16.38 -10.36 2.61
N LEU A 152 17.38 -10.86 1.89
CA LEU A 152 17.29 -10.96 0.44
C LEU A 152 17.99 -12.20 -0.07
N ALA A 153 17.43 -12.80 -1.12
CA ALA A 153 18.12 -13.75 -1.97
C ALA A 153 18.81 -13.00 -3.11
N PHE A 154 20.04 -13.40 -3.47
CA PHE A 154 20.80 -12.73 -4.52
C PHE A 154 21.68 -13.72 -5.27
N ASP A 155 21.59 -13.68 -6.59
CA ASP A 155 22.40 -14.49 -7.49
C ASP A 155 23.47 -13.64 -8.21
N GLU A 156 24.46 -14.33 -8.79
CA GLU A 156 25.46 -13.73 -9.69
C GLU A 156 26.20 -12.49 -9.13
N ALA A 157 26.48 -12.45 -7.82
CA ALA A 157 27.12 -11.32 -7.13
C ALA A 157 28.38 -10.76 -7.84
N LYS A 158 29.16 -11.63 -8.50
CA LYS A 158 30.35 -11.27 -9.29
C LYS A 158 30.07 -10.25 -10.41
N LYS A 159 28.87 -10.23 -10.99
CA LYS A 159 28.48 -9.30 -12.07
C LYS A 159 28.45 -7.84 -11.59
N PHE A 160 28.34 -7.61 -10.29
CA PHE A 160 28.18 -6.27 -9.70
C PHE A 160 29.49 -5.65 -9.21
N GLY A 161 30.63 -6.29 -9.52
CA GLY A 161 31.98 -5.82 -9.21
C GLY A 161 32.45 -6.18 -7.80
N SER A 162 33.77 -6.15 -7.60
CA SER A 162 34.45 -6.64 -6.39
C SER A 162 33.94 -5.99 -5.10
N GLN A 163 33.72 -4.67 -5.09
CA GLN A 163 33.21 -3.96 -3.92
C GLN A 163 31.82 -4.46 -3.49
N THR A 164 30.94 -4.70 -4.46
CA THR A 164 29.58 -5.17 -4.20
C THR A 164 29.59 -6.64 -3.78
N GLU A 165 30.45 -7.44 -4.41
CA GLU A 165 30.65 -8.84 -4.02
C GLU A 165 31.12 -8.95 -2.56
N VAL A 166 32.11 -8.15 -2.15
CA VAL A 166 32.58 -8.10 -0.75
C VAL A 166 31.45 -7.66 0.18
N LEU A 167 30.63 -6.68 -0.22
CA LEU A 167 29.48 -6.24 0.57
C LEU A 167 28.47 -7.37 0.78
N ILE A 168 28.11 -8.10 -0.29
CA ILE A 168 27.17 -9.23 -0.23
C ILE A 168 27.76 -10.32 0.66
N GLN A 169 29.02 -10.71 0.44
CA GLN A 169 29.71 -11.73 1.23
C GLN A 169 29.72 -11.39 2.72
N ARG A 170 29.96 -10.12 3.08
CA ARG A 170 29.95 -9.66 4.49
C ARG A 170 28.61 -9.92 5.19
N PHE A 171 27.50 -9.78 4.48
CA PHE A 171 26.15 -9.99 5.03
C PHE A 171 25.56 -11.37 4.69
N THR A 172 26.32 -12.24 4.03
CA THR A 172 25.83 -13.55 3.64
C THR A 172 25.74 -14.46 4.86
N VAL A 173 24.52 -14.90 5.16
CA VAL A 173 24.25 -15.91 6.20
C VAL A 173 24.28 -17.31 5.61
N LEU A 174 23.76 -17.49 4.40
CA LEU A 174 23.71 -18.75 3.69
C LEU A 174 24.13 -18.53 2.23
N LYS A 175 25.02 -19.39 1.74
CA LYS A 175 25.44 -19.43 0.34
C LYS A 175 25.27 -20.84 -0.19
N LEU A 176 24.47 -20.99 -1.23
CA LEU A 176 24.31 -22.25 -1.93
C LEU A 176 25.24 -22.30 -3.14
N SER A 177 25.80 -23.47 -3.40
CA SER A 177 26.71 -23.71 -4.51
C SER A 177 26.56 -25.14 -5.03
N HIS A 178 27.35 -25.51 -6.04
CA HIS A 178 27.38 -26.89 -6.51
C HIS A 178 27.90 -27.86 -5.42
N ALA A 179 28.76 -27.39 -4.53
CA ALA A 179 29.26 -28.16 -3.39
C ALA A 179 28.43 -27.94 -2.12
N ASP A 180 27.83 -26.75 -1.98
CA ASP A 180 27.07 -26.34 -0.80
C ASP A 180 25.58 -26.45 -1.07
N LEU A 181 25.04 -27.65 -0.89
CA LEU A 181 23.63 -27.95 -1.13
C LEU A 181 22.75 -27.46 0.03
N LEU A 182 21.49 -27.12 -0.28
CA LEU A 182 20.50 -26.78 0.74
C LEU A 182 20.07 -28.01 1.55
N TYR A 183 20.06 -29.18 0.90
CA TYR A 183 19.60 -30.43 1.45
C TYR A 183 20.74 -31.44 1.58
N GLN A 184 20.59 -32.39 2.52
CA GLN A 184 21.56 -33.47 2.72
C GLN A 184 21.54 -34.52 1.60
N ARG A 185 20.45 -34.58 0.81
CA ARG A 185 20.36 -35.43 -0.38
C ARG A 185 20.66 -34.63 -1.63
N ASP A 186 21.57 -35.16 -2.45
CA ASP A 186 21.87 -34.64 -3.77
C ASP A 186 21.06 -35.42 -4.81
N TRP A 187 20.11 -34.77 -5.47
CA TRP A 187 19.29 -35.36 -6.54
C TRP A 187 19.93 -35.30 -7.93
N ARG A 188 21.17 -34.80 -8.05
CA ARG A 188 21.91 -34.82 -9.32
C ARG A 188 22.47 -36.21 -9.62
N THR A 189 22.70 -37.01 -8.58
CA THR A 189 23.07 -38.42 -8.70
C THR A 189 21.78 -39.25 -8.73
N LYS A 190 21.55 -39.96 -9.86
CA LYS A 190 20.46 -40.92 -9.99
C LYS A 190 20.76 -42.20 -9.21
#